data_AF-A0A1Y3ZK88-F1
#
_entry.id   AF-A0A1Y3ZK88-F1
#
_cell.length_a   1.000
_cell.length_b   1.000
_cell.length_c   1.000
_cell.angle_alpha   90.00
_cell.angle_beta   90.00
_cell.angle_gamma   90.00
#
_symmetry.space_group_name_H-M   'P 1'
#
loop_
_entity.id
_entity.type
_entity.pdbx_description
1 polymer ?
#
loop_
_entity_poly.entity_id
_entity_poly.type
_entity_poly.pdbx_seq_one_letter_code
_entity_poly.pdbx_strand_id
1 'polypeptide(L)'
;MKAGLLKKISLALGLVLWVTGSVCASPADEEGANKANNNLVKVLVIGLHDNVESNYFPGSMITEETGIPTDSIDYTYNQIIAKNIIASNKNKKYQFVTSEKVAAISSLLDKIRLEGEEEERYADLSQVDDNRYEQLIKDTDSDYVLFLNQHYLKWQEKPLRTLFHITSYSLFDKNQKEVTRGNNYFTSMNLESKDKLSKDSRKSSSKIVSTIVKSLSK
;
A
#
# COMPACT_ATOMS: atom_id res chain seq x y z
N MET A 1 -62.29 3.82 -29.93
CA MET A 1 -62.69 5.18 -29.51
C MET A 1 -61.45 5.86 -28.95
N LYS A 2 -61.11 7.03 -29.53
CA LYS A 2 -59.92 7.84 -29.23
C LYS A 2 -60.22 8.83 -28.09
N ALA A 3 -59.17 9.15 -27.35
CA ALA A 3 -58.81 10.44 -26.74
C ALA A 3 -59.93 11.36 -26.20
N GLY A 4 -59.80 11.74 -24.92
CA GLY A 4 -60.30 13.01 -24.40
C GLY A 4 -59.28 13.56 -23.41
N LEU A 5 -59.17 14.85 -23.13
CA LEU A 5 -59.59 16.07 -23.81
C LEU A 5 -58.83 17.19 -23.07
N LEU A 6 -58.22 18.10 -23.81
CA LEU A 6 -57.42 19.24 -23.37
C LEU A 6 -58.21 20.19 -22.45
N LYS A 7 -57.55 20.78 -21.44
CA LYS A 7 -58.04 21.99 -20.74
C LYS A 7 -56.98 23.10 -20.67
N LYS A 8 -57.17 24.05 -21.60
CA LYS A 8 -57.22 25.52 -21.47
C LYS A 8 -56.04 26.29 -20.86
N ILE A 9 -55.48 27.10 -21.74
CA ILE A 9 -54.62 28.27 -21.59
C ILE A 9 -55.31 29.36 -20.75
N SER A 10 -54.55 30.03 -19.87
CA SER A 10 -54.85 31.38 -19.41
C SER A 10 -53.58 32.23 -19.46
N LEU A 11 -53.66 33.25 -20.31
CA LEU A 11 -52.71 34.32 -20.55
C LEU A 11 -53.04 35.47 -19.58
N ALA A 12 -52.06 35.97 -18.83
CA ALA A 12 -52.17 37.24 -18.12
C ALA A 12 -50.89 38.06 -18.31
N LEU A 13 -51.04 39.13 -19.07
CA LEU A 13 -50.07 40.17 -19.36
C LEU A 13 -50.10 41.20 -18.22
N GLY A 14 -48.95 41.53 -17.63
CA GLY A 14 -48.84 42.57 -16.61
C GLY A 14 -47.45 43.21 -16.65
N LEU A 15 -47.40 44.48 -17.03
CA LEU A 15 -46.21 45.27 -17.35
C LEU A 15 -46.18 46.45 -16.37
N VAL A 16 -45.17 46.57 -15.49
CA VAL A 16 -44.86 47.81 -14.75
C VAL A 16 -43.35 47.96 -14.46
N LEU A 17 -42.94 49.23 -14.51
CA LEU A 17 -41.64 49.91 -14.61
C LEU A 17 -40.51 49.63 -13.60
N TRP A 18 -39.33 50.08 -14.04
CA TRP A 18 -38.00 50.15 -13.42
C TRP A 18 -37.90 50.84 -12.05
N VAL A 19 -36.94 50.38 -11.24
CA VAL A 19 -36.18 51.21 -10.29
C VAL A 19 -34.69 50.90 -10.46
N THR A 20 -33.92 51.94 -10.75
CA THR A 20 -32.45 51.95 -10.78
C THR A 20 -31.88 51.83 -9.38
N GLY A 21 -30.91 50.94 -9.19
CA GLY A 21 -30.07 50.87 -8.00
C GLY A 21 -28.72 50.27 -8.35
N SER A 22 -27.71 51.12 -8.43
CA SER A 22 -26.32 50.76 -8.71
C SER A 22 -25.74 49.97 -7.53
N VAL A 23 -25.21 48.77 -7.78
CA VAL A 23 -24.27 48.12 -6.87
C VAL A 23 -23.09 47.62 -7.69
N CYS A 24 -21.94 48.22 -7.39
CA CYS A 24 -20.63 47.84 -7.89
C CYS A 24 -20.36 46.38 -7.51
N ALA A 25 -20.31 45.49 -8.49
CA ALA A 25 -19.68 44.19 -8.32
C ALA A 25 -18.28 44.30 -8.93
N SER A 26 -17.28 44.41 -8.06
CA SER A 26 -15.89 44.16 -8.43
C SER A 26 -15.83 42.83 -9.19
N PRO A 27 -15.03 42.71 -10.27
CA PRO A 27 -14.71 41.40 -10.79
C PRO A 27 -14.01 40.67 -9.64
N ALA A 28 -14.69 39.66 -9.10
CA ALA A 28 -14.08 38.72 -8.19
C ALA A 28 -12.85 38.18 -8.92
N ASP A 29 -11.71 38.34 -8.28
CA ASP A 29 -10.44 37.81 -8.71
C ASP A 29 -10.64 36.40 -9.26
N GLU A 30 -10.23 36.17 -10.51
CA GLU A 30 -9.96 34.84 -11.03
C GLU A 30 -8.75 34.26 -10.29
N GLU A 31 -8.89 34.03 -9.00
CA GLU A 31 -7.97 33.26 -8.16
C GLU A 31 -8.62 31.89 -7.89
N GLY A 32 -9.06 31.26 -8.98
CA GLY A 32 -9.91 30.06 -8.96
C GLY A 32 -9.35 28.86 -9.72
N ALA A 33 -8.08 28.87 -10.12
CA ALA A 33 -7.51 27.78 -10.91
C ALA A 33 -6.00 27.57 -10.69
N ASN A 34 -5.51 27.51 -9.44
CA ASN A 34 -4.22 26.87 -9.13
C ASN A 34 -3.98 26.73 -7.61
N LYS A 35 -4.65 25.77 -6.96
CA LYS A 35 -4.16 25.19 -5.69
C LYS A 35 -4.90 23.89 -5.30
N ALA A 36 -4.85 22.92 -6.20
CA ALA A 36 -4.94 21.53 -5.80
C ALA A 36 -3.61 20.83 -6.14
N ASN A 37 -2.50 21.38 -5.65
CA ASN A 37 -1.30 20.57 -5.46
C ASN A 37 -1.60 19.63 -4.28
N ASN A 38 -2.39 18.59 -4.53
CA ASN A 38 -2.38 17.43 -3.66
C ASN A 38 -0.96 16.86 -3.76
N ASN A 39 -0.13 17.20 -2.78
CA ASN A 39 1.22 16.66 -2.63
C ASN A 39 1.07 15.19 -2.21
N LEU A 40 0.62 14.37 -3.16
CA LEU A 40 0.37 12.94 -3.01
C LEU A 40 1.73 12.26 -2.87
N VAL A 41 1.98 11.71 -1.70
CA VAL A 41 3.23 11.02 -1.39
C VAL A 41 3.11 9.57 -1.84
N LYS A 42 3.98 9.13 -2.74
CA LYS A 42 3.95 7.76 -3.28
C LYS A 42 4.95 6.86 -2.56
N VAL A 43 4.47 5.73 -2.05
CA VAL A 43 5.25 4.70 -1.35
C VAL A 43 5.25 3.44 -2.20
N LEU A 44 6.43 3.09 -2.73
CA LEU A 44 6.63 1.86 -3.48
C LEU A 44 6.78 0.69 -2.52
N VAL A 45 5.97 -0.36 -2.66
CA VAL A 45 6.05 -1.59 -1.86
C VAL A 45 6.80 -2.65 -2.66
N ILE A 46 7.91 -3.14 -2.11
CA ILE A 46 8.75 -4.17 -2.72
C ILE A 46 8.91 -5.33 -1.75
N GLY A 47 8.62 -6.55 -2.21
CA GLY A 47 9.00 -7.76 -1.49
C GLY A 47 10.40 -8.20 -1.88
N LEU A 48 11.24 -8.55 -0.89
CA LEU A 48 12.54 -9.13 -1.16
C LEU A 48 12.42 -10.58 -1.68
N HIS A 49 13.45 -11.06 -2.36
CA HIS A 49 13.55 -12.46 -2.77
C HIS A 49 14.00 -13.33 -1.59
N ASP A 50 13.71 -14.64 -1.66
CA ASP A 50 14.11 -15.65 -0.67
C ASP A 50 13.82 -15.21 0.78
N ASN A 51 12.61 -14.69 1.01
CA ASN A 51 12.26 -13.95 2.22
C ASN A 51 11.16 -14.61 3.06
N VAL A 52 10.74 -15.83 2.76
CA VAL A 52 9.87 -16.64 3.60
C VAL A 52 10.71 -17.67 4.36
N GLU A 53 10.78 -17.51 5.67
CA GLU A 53 11.55 -18.39 6.56
C GLU A 53 10.64 -18.98 7.64
N SER A 54 11.02 -20.12 8.21
CA SER A 54 10.29 -20.74 9.31
C SER A 54 11.23 -21.43 10.28
N ASN A 55 10.89 -21.41 11.57
CA ASN A 55 11.56 -22.21 12.59
C ASN A 55 11.13 -23.69 12.60
N TYR A 56 10.15 -24.07 11.78
CA TYR A 56 9.54 -25.41 11.85
C TYR A 56 9.14 -25.98 10.49
N PHE A 57 8.61 -25.15 9.58
CA PHE A 57 8.06 -25.60 8.31
C PHE A 57 9.11 -25.48 7.18
N PRO A 58 9.68 -26.59 6.66
CA PRO A 58 10.45 -26.51 5.43
C PRO A 58 9.56 -26.11 4.25
N GLY A 59 10.15 -25.54 3.18
CA GLY A 59 9.41 -25.06 2.01
C GLY A 59 8.51 -26.12 1.36
N SER A 60 8.89 -27.40 1.39
CA SER A 60 8.07 -28.51 0.91
C SER A 60 6.77 -28.68 1.72
N MET A 61 6.83 -28.53 3.04
CA MET A 61 5.65 -28.61 3.92
C MET A 61 4.75 -27.40 3.73
N ILE A 62 5.32 -26.21 3.54
CA ILE A 62 4.56 -25.01 3.15
C ILE A 62 3.80 -25.29 1.84
N THR A 63 4.46 -25.90 0.86
CA THR A 63 3.85 -26.22 -0.43
C THR A 63 2.70 -27.22 -0.29
N GLU A 64 2.92 -28.31 0.43
CA GLU A 64 1.94 -29.36 0.65
C GLU A 64 0.68 -28.85 1.36
N GLU A 65 0.85 -28.08 2.43
CA GLU A 65 -0.27 -27.62 3.26
C GLU A 65 -1.03 -26.42 2.67
N THR A 66 -0.34 -25.55 1.94
CA THR A 66 -0.96 -24.32 1.40
C THR A 66 -1.39 -24.44 -0.06
N GLY A 67 -0.84 -25.40 -0.80
CA GLY A 67 -0.96 -25.52 -2.25
C GLY A 67 -0.17 -24.46 -3.04
N ILE A 68 0.70 -23.67 -2.38
CA ILE A 68 1.55 -22.67 -3.03
C ILE A 68 2.81 -23.39 -3.56
N PRO A 69 3.11 -23.37 -4.87
CA PRO A 69 4.32 -23.98 -5.41
C PRO A 69 5.59 -23.47 -4.73
N THR A 70 6.53 -24.38 -4.43
CA THR A 70 7.74 -24.08 -3.64
C THR A 70 8.55 -22.91 -4.18
N ASP A 71 8.69 -22.84 -5.50
CA ASP A 71 9.39 -21.78 -6.25
C ASP A 71 8.67 -20.42 -6.23
N SER A 72 7.44 -20.38 -5.73
CA SER A 72 6.57 -19.19 -5.72
C SER A 72 6.10 -18.79 -4.32
N ILE A 73 6.63 -19.42 -3.26
CA ILE A 73 6.26 -19.13 -1.87
C ILE A 73 6.50 -17.65 -1.57
N ASP A 74 7.73 -17.17 -1.75
CA ASP A 74 8.11 -15.78 -1.48
C ASP A 74 7.27 -14.81 -2.29
N TYR A 75 7.17 -15.05 -3.60
CA TYR A 75 6.38 -14.23 -4.50
C TYR A 75 4.92 -14.16 -4.04
N THR A 76 4.32 -15.28 -3.66
CA THR A 76 2.91 -15.34 -3.26
C THR A 76 2.66 -14.57 -1.96
N TYR A 77 3.52 -14.75 -0.95
CA TYR A 77 3.42 -14.01 0.31
C TYR A 77 3.59 -12.51 0.09
N ASN A 78 4.65 -12.09 -0.61
CA ASN A 78 4.93 -10.69 -0.93
C ASN A 78 3.74 -10.04 -1.67
N GLN A 79 3.18 -10.73 -2.67
CA GLN A 79 2.03 -10.24 -3.43
C GLN A 79 0.77 -10.08 -2.57
N ILE A 80 0.49 -11.05 -1.69
CA ILE A 80 -0.66 -10.97 -0.78
C ILE A 80 -0.51 -9.77 0.15
N ILE A 81 0.64 -9.63 0.80
CA ILE A 81 0.86 -8.57 1.78
C ILE A 81 0.87 -7.20 1.10
N ALA A 82 1.56 -7.05 -0.03
CA ALA A 82 1.55 -5.80 -0.79
C ALA A 82 0.14 -5.40 -1.23
N LYS A 83 -0.67 -6.33 -1.76
CA LYS A 83 -2.08 -6.07 -2.11
C LYS A 83 -2.90 -5.64 -0.91
N ASN A 84 -2.71 -6.29 0.23
CA ASN A 84 -3.43 -5.93 1.45
C ASN A 84 -2.99 -4.57 2.03
N ILE A 85 -1.71 -4.21 1.92
CA ILE A 85 -1.20 -2.87 2.28
C ILE A 85 -1.89 -1.80 1.41
N ILE A 86 -1.90 -1.99 0.09
CA ILE A 86 -2.53 -1.06 -0.86
C ILE A 86 -4.03 -0.92 -0.56
N ALA A 87 -4.73 -2.05 -0.43
CA ALA A 87 -6.17 -2.06 -0.18
C ALA A 87 -6.57 -1.52 1.20
N SER A 88 -5.68 -1.59 2.20
CA SER A 88 -5.97 -1.13 3.56
C SER A 88 -5.74 0.38 3.74
N ASN A 89 -5.07 1.04 2.80
CA ASN A 89 -4.80 2.47 2.90
C ASN A 89 -6.08 3.30 2.70
N LYS A 90 -6.46 4.03 3.76
CA LYS A 90 -7.59 4.96 3.76
C LYS A 90 -7.15 6.43 3.70
N ASN A 91 -5.85 6.71 3.81
CA ASN A 91 -5.34 8.06 3.81
C ASN A 91 -5.05 8.53 2.38
N LYS A 92 -5.79 9.53 1.91
CA LYS A 92 -5.70 10.06 0.53
C LYS A 92 -4.43 10.86 0.26
N LYS A 93 -3.64 11.22 1.28
CA LYS A 93 -2.35 11.90 1.12
C LYS A 93 -1.24 10.94 0.68
N TYR A 94 -1.37 9.66 0.98
CA TYR A 94 -0.36 8.65 0.68
C TYR A 94 -0.92 7.66 -0.35
N GLN A 95 -0.12 7.31 -1.34
CA GLN A 95 -0.45 6.28 -2.32
C GLN A 95 0.56 5.14 -2.21
N PHE A 96 0.10 3.96 -1.79
CA PHE A 96 0.92 2.76 -1.83
C PHE A 96 0.77 2.12 -3.21
N VAL A 97 1.89 1.75 -3.83
CA VAL A 97 1.92 1.14 -5.16
C VAL A 97 2.89 -0.03 -5.20
N THR A 98 2.69 -0.93 -6.16
CA THR A 98 3.74 -1.86 -6.62
C THR A 98 4.19 -1.39 -8.00
N SER A 99 5.31 -1.94 -8.51
CA SER A 99 5.84 -1.56 -9.82
C SER A 99 6.01 -2.78 -10.71
N GLU A 100 5.69 -2.60 -12.00
CA GLU A 100 5.90 -3.58 -13.06
C GLU A 100 7.32 -3.51 -13.67
N LYS A 101 8.16 -2.56 -13.21
CA LYS A 101 9.55 -2.41 -13.66
C LYS A 101 10.47 -3.46 -13.02
N VAL A 102 10.24 -4.72 -13.35
CA VAL A 102 10.91 -5.89 -12.74
C VAL A 102 12.44 -5.82 -12.85
N ALA A 103 12.99 -5.36 -13.98
CA ALA A 103 14.44 -5.33 -14.20
C ALA A 103 15.18 -4.36 -13.25
N ALA A 104 14.65 -3.16 -13.05
CA ALA A 104 15.25 -2.18 -12.13
C ALA A 104 15.21 -2.70 -10.68
N ILE A 105 14.07 -3.25 -10.28
CA ILE A 105 13.85 -3.83 -8.95
C ILE A 105 14.76 -5.02 -8.71
N SER A 106 14.76 -6.02 -9.59
CA SER A 106 15.58 -7.23 -9.43
C SER A 106 17.06 -6.90 -9.25
N SER A 107 17.58 -5.99 -10.07
CA SER A 107 18.97 -5.58 -9.97
C SER A 107 19.30 -4.99 -8.58
N LEU A 108 18.41 -4.18 -8.01
CA LEU A 108 18.55 -3.59 -6.69
C LEU A 108 18.53 -4.66 -5.60
N LEU A 109 17.57 -5.58 -5.69
CA LEU A 109 17.33 -6.64 -4.71
C LEU A 109 18.56 -7.51 -4.49
N ASP A 110 19.33 -7.82 -5.54
CA ASP A 110 20.57 -8.62 -5.47
C ASP A 110 21.66 -8.03 -4.56
N LYS A 111 21.56 -6.73 -4.20
CA LYS A 111 22.51 -6.04 -3.32
C LYS A 111 21.97 -5.78 -1.93
N ILE A 112 20.68 -5.98 -1.70
CA ILE A 112 20.09 -5.81 -0.37
C ILE A 112 20.42 -7.03 0.46
N ARG A 113 20.92 -6.80 1.67
CA ARG A 113 21.13 -7.86 2.66
C ARG A 113 20.05 -7.79 3.72
N LEU A 114 19.85 -8.89 4.43
CA LEU A 114 19.00 -8.94 5.62
C LEU A 114 19.87 -9.11 6.86
N GLU A 115 19.84 -8.12 7.74
CA GLU A 115 20.51 -8.16 9.05
C GLU A 115 19.51 -8.43 10.17
N GLY A 116 19.96 -9.11 11.23
CA GLY A 116 19.14 -9.51 12.37
C GLY A 116 18.91 -11.02 12.44
N GLU A 117 18.04 -11.44 13.36
CA GLU A 117 17.77 -12.86 13.66
C GLU A 117 16.26 -13.11 13.76
N GLU A 118 15.84 -14.32 13.39
CA GLU A 118 14.43 -14.77 13.44
C GLU A 118 13.45 -13.75 12.81
N GLU A 119 12.44 -13.30 13.56
CA GLU A 119 11.47 -12.30 13.14
C GLU A 119 12.02 -10.88 12.95
N GLU A 120 13.17 -10.55 13.54
CA GLU A 120 13.73 -9.19 13.57
C GLU A 120 14.78 -9.00 12.46
N ARG A 121 14.47 -9.46 11.24
CA ARG A 121 15.33 -9.31 10.07
C ARG A 121 14.90 -8.14 9.19
N TYR A 122 15.85 -7.24 8.93
CA TYR A 122 15.62 -5.95 8.28
C TYR A 122 16.57 -5.72 7.11
N ALA A 123 16.09 -5.01 6.09
CA ALA A 123 16.88 -4.66 4.92
C ALA A 123 18.06 -3.74 5.29
N ASP A 124 19.27 -4.16 4.93
CA ASP A 124 20.47 -3.35 4.90
C ASP A 124 20.78 -2.96 3.44
N LEU A 125 20.77 -1.65 3.21
CA LEU A 125 21.05 -1.05 1.90
C LEU A 125 22.50 -0.56 1.80
N SER A 126 23.40 -0.89 2.73
CA SER A 126 24.80 -0.43 2.72
C SER A 126 25.59 -0.81 1.46
N GLN A 127 25.17 -1.88 0.77
CA GLN A 127 25.78 -2.39 -0.46
C GLN A 127 25.05 -1.93 -1.73
N VAL A 128 23.95 -1.19 -1.58
CA VAL A 128 23.17 -0.63 -2.70
C VAL A 128 23.80 0.71 -3.08
N ASP A 129 24.25 0.81 -4.33
CA ASP A 129 24.77 2.05 -4.89
C ASP A 129 23.68 3.12 -4.98
N ASP A 130 23.98 4.33 -4.48
CA ASP A 130 23.05 5.46 -4.42
C ASP A 130 22.42 5.76 -5.79
N ASN A 131 23.16 5.63 -6.90
CA ASN A 131 22.62 5.89 -8.24
C ASN A 131 21.53 4.88 -8.62
N ARG A 132 21.63 3.63 -8.16
CA ARG A 132 20.65 2.57 -8.46
C ARG A 132 19.36 2.81 -7.68
N TYR A 133 19.48 3.20 -6.41
CA TYR A 133 18.33 3.56 -5.60
C TYR A 133 17.66 4.84 -6.12
N GLU A 134 18.44 5.88 -6.45
CA GLU A 134 17.93 7.08 -7.10
C GLU A 134 17.23 6.77 -8.43
N GLN A 135 17.80 5.88 -9.24
CA GLN A 135 17.20 5.48 -10.51
C GLN A 135 15.87 4.77 -10.27
N LEU A 136 15.77 3.87 -9.30
CA LEU A 136 14.50 3.23 -8.91
C LEU A 136 13.45 4.29 -8.55
N ILE A 137 13.79 5.21 -7.64
CA ILE A 137 12.92 6.32 -7.20
C ILE A 137 12.40 7.13 -8.40
N LYS A 138 13.29 7.50 -9.33
CA LYS A 138 12.94 8.23 -10.56
C LYS A 138 12.06 7.38 -11.48
N ASP A 139 12.40 6.11 -11.64
CA ASP A 139 11.70 5.18 -12.52
C ASP A 139 10.29 4.87 -12.06
N THR A 140 10.06 4.80 -10.75
CA THR A 140 8.73 4.50 -10.19
C THR A 140 7.98 5.75 -9.75
N ASP A 141 8.58 6.94 -9.90
CA ASP A 141 8.04 8.23 -9.46
C ASP A 141 7.55 8.12 -8.01
N SER A 142 8.42 7.60 -7.13
CA SER A 142 8.09 7.28 -5.74
C SER A 142 8.89 8.15 -4.78
N ASP A 143 8.31 8.52 -3.64
CA ASP A 143 8.99 9.32 -2.61
C ASP A 143 9.68 8.46 -1.56
N TYR A 144 9.15 7.24 -1.36
CA TYR A 144 9.63 6.28 -0.38
C TYR A 144 9.58 4.86 -0.95
N VAL A 145 10.42 3.98 -0.41
CA VAL A 145 10.39 2.54 -0.67
C VAL A 145 10.15 1.80 0.64
N LEU A 146 9.09 1.01 0.66
CA LEU A 146 8.75 0.08 1.73
C LEU A 146 9.17 -1.32 1.30
N PHE A 147 10.22 -1.85 1.92
CA PHE A 147 10.63 -3.23 1.75
C PHE A 147 9.83 -4.12 2.71
N LEU A 148 9.25 -5.19 2.16
CA LEU A 148 8.81 -6.35 2.93
C LEU A 148 10.04 -7.24 3.08
N ASN A 149 10.67 -7.14 4.25
CA ASN A 149 11.99 -7.69 4.49
C ASN A 149 11.92 -9.21 4.59
N GLN A 150 11.05 -9.73 5.47
CA GLN A 150 10.86 -11.16 5.69
C GLN A 150 9.42 -11.47 6.09
N HIS A 151 8.97 -12.66 5.69
CA HIS A 151 7.77 -13.33 6.14
C HIS A 151 8.17 -14.54 7.00
N TYR A 152 8.29 -14.34 8.31
CA TYR A 152 8.69 -15.38 9.25
C TYR A 152 7.49 -16.16 9.78
N LEU A 153 7.52 -17.48 9.57
CA LEU A 153 6.53 -18.43 10.05
C LEU A 153 7.04 -19.07 11.35
N LYS A 154 6.63 -18.48 12.48
CA LYS A 154 7.03 -18.94 13.81
C LYS A 154 5.99 -19.90 14.37
N TRP A 155 6.34 -21.17 14.42
CA TRP A 155 5.59 -22.20 15.13
C TRP A 155 5.90 -22.17 16.62
N GLN A 156 4.85 -22.21 17.43
CA GLN A 156 4.94 -22.28 18.87
C GLN A 156 3.96 -23.32 19.41
N GLU A 157 4.47 -24.32 20.13
CA GLU A 157 3.63 -25.40 20.69
C GLU A 157 3.00 -25.06 22.04
N LYS A 158 3.68 -24.25 22.87
CA LYS A 158 3.28 -23.94 24.25
C LYS A 158 3.06 -22.44 24.45
N PRO A 159 2.07 -21.98 25.23
CA PRO A 159 1.10 -22.78 25.99
C PRO A 159 -0.05 -23.33 25.12
N LEU A 160 -0.24 -22.80 23.92
CA LEU A 160 -1.17 -23.30 22.91
C LEU A 160 -0.50 -23.28 21.54
N ARG A 161 -0.75 -24.32 20.75
CA ARG A 161 -0.31 -24.43 19.35
C ARG A 161 -0.74 -23.18 18.57
N THR A 162 0.23 -22.40 18.13
CA THR A 162 0.02 -21.16 17.38
C THR A 162 1.07 -21.03 16.29
N LEU A 163 0.62 -20.76 15.07
CA LEU A 163 1.49 -20.30 13.99
C LEU A 163 1.37 -18.79 13.86
N PHE A 164 2.47 -18.08 14.09
CA PHE A 164 2.58 -16.66 13.82
C PHE A 164 3.10 -16.46 12.39
N HIS A 165 2.38 -15.65 11.62
CA HIS A 165 2.83 -15.17 10.32
C HIS A 165 3.30 -13.73 10.52
N ILE A 166 4.60 -13.55 10.64
CA ILE A 166 5.23 -12.27 10.97
C ILE A 166 5.78 -11.66 9.68
N THR A 167 5.42 -10.42 9.38
CA THR A 167 6.03 -9.64 8.31
C THR A 167 6.88 -8.54 8.92
N SER A 168 8.18 -8.59 8.66
CA SER A 168 9.10 -7.50 8.95
C SER A 168 9.19 -6.55 7.75
N TYR A 169 9.33 -5.26 8.03
CA TYR A 169 9.37 -4.23 7.00
C TYR A 169 10.30 -3.07 7.39
N SER A 170 10.85 -2.42 6.37
CA SER A 170 11.67 -1.21 6.50
C SER A 170 11.26 -0.19 5.45
N LEU A 171 11.11 1.08 5.88
CA LEU A 171 10.77 2.21 5.04
C LEU A 171 11.98 3.10 4.87
N PHE A 172 12.34 3.39 3.63
CA PHE A 172 13.43 4.30 3.27
C PHE A 172 12.89 5.50 2.49
N ASP A 173 13.49 6.68 2.71
CA ASP A 173 13.21 7.87 1.92
C ASP A 173 13.92 7.82 0.56
N LYS A 174 13.67 8.83 -0.30
CA LYS A 174 14.33 8.98 -1.59
C LYS A 174 15.86 9.13 -1.54
N ASN A 175 16.44 9.41 -0.37
CA ASN A 175 17.87 9.55 -0.15
C ASN A 175 18.46 8.31 0.54
N GLN A 176 17.77 7.16 0.47
CA GLN A 176 18.21 5.88 1.04
C GLN A 176 18.35 5.90 2.57
N LYS A 177 17.72 6.86 3.26
CA LYS A 177 17.73 6.92 4.73
C LYS A 177 16.55 6.15 5.31
N GLU A 178 16.81 5.28 6.28
CA GLU A 178 15.76 4.57 7.00
C GLU A 178 14.90 5.58 7.78
N VAL A 179 13.60 5.57 7.52
CA VAL A 179 12.60 6.38 8.21
C VAL A 179 12.01 5.63 9.39
N THR A 180 11.68 4.35 9.19
CA THR A 180 11.12 3.48 10.21
C THR A 180 11.23 2.02 9.77
N ARG A 181 11.30 1.11 10.74
CA ARG A 181 11.17 -0.33 10.55
C ARG A 181 10.31 -0.94 11.63
N GLY A 182 9.86 -2.17 11.41
CA GLY A 182 9.22 -2.95 12.46
C GLY A 182 8.54 -4.20 11.94
N ASN A 183 7.78 -4.81 12.83
CA ASN A 183 7.14 -6.10 12.62
C ASN A 183 5.64 -6.01 12.84
N ASN A 184 4.89 -6.79 12.07
CA ASN A 184 3.49 -7.05 12.35
C ASN A 184 3.15 -8.50 12.07
N TYR A 185 2.13 -9.01 12.75
CA TYR A 185 1.75 -10.41 12.61
C TYR A 185 0.24 -10.63 12.66
N PHE A 186 -0.15 -11.80 12.19
CA PHE A 186 -1.42 -12.44 12.50
C PHE A 186 -1.14 -13.91 12.85
N THR A 187 -2.13 -14.58 13.43
CA THR A 187 -1.98 -15.95 13.90
C THR A 187 -2.97 -16.89 13.21
N SER A 188 -2.60 -18.16 13.16
CA SER A 188 -3.41 -19.27 12.63
C SER A 188 -3.04 -20.55 13.40
N MET A 189 -3.85 -21.60 13.25
CA MET A 189 -3.55 -22.90 13.86
C MET A 189 -2.63 -23.76 12.99
N ASN A 190 -2.68 -23.53 11.67
CA ASN A 190 -2.04 -24.30 10.62
C ASN A 190 -1.48 -23.36 9.55
N LEU A 191 -0.67 -23.91 8.65
CA LEU A 191 -0.45 -23.30 7.35
C LEU A 191 -1.80 -23.20 6.61
N GLU A 192 -2.03 -22.08 5.93
CA GLU A 192 -3.32 -21.76 5.32
C GLU A 192 -3.17 -21.54 3.82
N SER A 193 -4.22 -21.87 3.06
CA SER A 193 -4.22 -21.61 1.62
C SER A 193 -4.05 -20.14 1.30
N LYS A 194 -3.59 -19.86 0.07
CA LYS A 194 -3.42 -18.50 -0.48
C LYS A 194 -4.61 -17.56 -0.18
N ASP A 195 -5.84 -18.04 -0.37
CA ASP A 195 -7.05 -17.24 -0.18
C ASP A 195 -7.32 -16.91 1.29
N LYS A 196 -7.05 -17.86 2.18
CA LYS A 196 -7.22 -17.68 3.62
C LYS A 196 -6.10 -16.80 4.19
N LEU A 197 -4.86 -17.01 3.75
CA LEU A 197 -3.71 -16.13 4.02
C LEU A 197 -4.01 -14.68 3.62
N SER A 198 -4.60 -14.48 2.44
CA SER A 198 -5.01 -13.15 1.96
C SER A 198 -6.07 -12.50 2.85
N LYS A 199 -7.03 -13.26 3.39
CA LYS A 199 -8.07 -12.71 4.28
C LYS A 199 -7.51 -12.40 5.67
N ASP A 200 -6.75 -13.32 6.25
CA ASP A 200 -6.31 -13.25 7.64
C ASP A 200 -5.22 -12.17 7.84
N SER A 201 -4.39 -11.93 6.83
CA SER A 201 -3.34 -10.91 6.86
C SER A 201 -3.82 -9.46 6.72
N ARG A 202 -5.11 -9.21 6.39
CA ARG A 202 -5.65 -7.85 6.16
C ARG A 202 -5.45 -6.92 7.37
N LYS A 203 -5.78 -7.42 8.57
CA LYS A 203 -5.68 -6.61 9.79
C LYS A 203 -4.22 -6.27 10.11
N SER A 204 -3.32 -7.23 9.94
CA SER A 204 -1.88 -7.01 10.14
C SER A 204 -1.33 -5.99 9.14
N SER A 205 -1.66 -6.14 7.85
CA SER A 205 -1.27 -5.21 6.79
C SER A 205 -1.81 -3.79 7.02
N SER A 206 -3.06 -3.65 7.49
CA SER A 206 -3.63 -2.35 7.86
C SER A 206 -2.90 -1.66 9.02
N LYS A 207 -2.35 -2.44 9.96
CA LYS A 207 -1.52 -1.88 11.04
C LYS A 207 -0.16 -1.41 10.51
N ILE A 208 0.46 -2.15 9.58
CA ILE A 208 1.68 -1.71 8.88
C ILE A 208 1.43 -0.34 8.25
N VAL A 209 0.37 -0.22 7.43
CA VAL A 209 -0.01 1.06 6.79
C VAL A 209 -0.17 2.18 7.82
N SER A 210 -0.86 1.91 8.93
CA SER A 210 -1.10 2.90 9.98
C SER A 210 0.20 3.38 10.63
N THR A 211 1.15 2.47 10.87
CA THR A 211 2.49 2.80 11.38
C THR A 211 3.27 3.64 10.38
N ILE A 212 3.30 3.24 9.11
CA ILE A 212 3.99 3.98 8.04
C ILE A 212 3.44 5.40 7.90
N VAL A 213 2.11 5.54 7.79
CA VAL A 213 1.44 6.85 7.68
C VAL A 213 1.76 7.73 8.88
N LYS A 214 1.78 7.17 10.09
CA LYS A 214 2.14 7.91 11.30
C LYS A 214 3.60 8.39 11.27
N SER A 215 4.53 7.55 10.81
CA SER A 215 5.94 7.93 10.68
C SER A 215 6.17 9.00 9.63
N LEU A 216 5.44 8.96 8.50
CA LEU A 216 5.52 9.96 7.43
C LEU A 216 4.85 11.30 7.77
N SER A 217 3.97 11.33 8.78
CA SER A 217 3.28 12.54 9.22
C SER A 217 4.02 13.36 10.29
N LYS A 218 5.17 12.85 10.77
CA LYS A 218 6.02 13.55 11.75
C LYS A 218 6.87 14.61 11.04
#